data_AF-F0Y7Z6-F1
#
_entry.id   AF-F0Y7Z6-F1
#
_cell.length_a   1.000
_cell.length_b   1.000
_cell.length_c   1.000
_cell.angle_alpha   90.00
_cell.angle_beta   90.00
_cell.angle_gamma   90.00
#
_symmetry.space_group_name_H-M   'P 1'
#
loop_
_entity.id
_entity.type
_entity.pdbx_description
1 polymer ?
#
loop_
_entity_poly.entity_id
_entity_poly.type
_entity_poly.pdbx_seq_one_letter_code
_entity_poly.pdbx_strand_id
1 'polypeptide(L)'
;MASPLALVAAATLGAAAAADCYCTPHLGNKSATLPNALIIGDSISGNGTGYMDYLPEVLGGLANALQTGSVTDNGRRLADDLGNHTPKGPCGTSFGVLECVDDWVGDGGWDVISLNWGLHDICPHKYMYVSRDQYVANMKQIIAKLKTGLAPGGTIVWVSTTPVPASYKDRNDTDVVDINGIMADLIAFDDCCDDVVFGADLYHAVVDRCNRNATWAGYPASNDCLYLQDNGVHFSELGKRFTAIEVAAHLMPYFPGTYRFGTACAERMTVTSGSLKVQVEDPGCFPDATVVVYPAGTYFEVAANAGFQVTCDEHAAYLLFSSGAMGSLDSGIETRATARAARAARAAETLRLIVDGGHGADAARRAELFAAGAAVARPVATAPVATAFSVVAASTLVACRDFPDACALVFASAKHAGGGFLKGAEAQEECVARGSALHAALTASQCRAFYIRHKTKGLYTDAIIYAPDVPLFRDERDELLEEPFPRCSFAVAAAPNAGVARRDGVADAEIKEVLRARISRVLTVARVRGHRDVILGAFGCGVFRNDPEVVAAAFADALAAEHRGAFHNVIFAIKGGPPANLAAFEARFRT
;
A
#
# COMPACT_ATOMS: atom_id res chain seq x y z
N MET A 1 37.62 37.55 22.28
CA MET A 1 37.08 37.39 20.91
C MET A 1 36.78 35.91 20.72
N ALA A 2 35.49 35.57 20.61
CA ALA A 2 35.01 34.21 20.35
C ALA A 2 34.08 34.27 19.12
N SER A 3 34.13 33.21 18.32
CA SER A 3 33.62 33.06 16.93
C SER A 3 32.10 33.29 16.77
N PRO A 4 31.62 33.85 15.63
CA PRO A 4 30.21 34.21 15.39
C PRO A 4 29.37 33.00 14.94
N LEU A 5 29.24 31.99 15.79
CA LEU A 5 28.39 30.81 15.52
C LEU A 5 27.46 30.45 16.69
N ALA A 6 27.22 31.40 17.60
CA ALA A 6 26.37 31.21 18.78
C ALA A 6 25.34 32.33 18.96
N LEU A 7 24.81 32.88 17.84
CA LEU A 7 23.74 33.88 17.87
C LEU A 7 22.63 33.58 16.84
N VAL A 8 22.09 32.36 16.89
CA VAL A 8 20.68 32.09 16.51
C VAL A 8 20.11 31.18 17.60
N ALA A 9 20.03 31.74 18.81
CA ALA A 9 19.29 31.12 19.90
C ALA A 9 17.80 31.41 19.68
N ALA A 10 16.99 30.35 19.78
CA ALA A 10 15.60 30.41 20.19
C ALA A 10 14.68 31.33 19.37
N ALA A 11 14.46 30.99 18.10
CA ALA A 11 13.16 31.23 17.50
C ALA A 11 12.20 30.18 18.09
N THR A 12 11.41 30.62 19.04
CA THR A 12 10.26 29.95 19.64
C THR A 12 9.60 28.90 18.73
N LEU A 13 9.48 27.68 19.26
CA LEU A 13 8.34 26.79 19.07
C LEU A 13 7.06 27.56 19.47
N GLY A 14 6.64 28.51 18.64
CA GLY A 14 5.30 29.04 18.63
C GLY A 14 4.50 28.18 17.69
N ALA A 15 3.29 27.79 18.11
CA ALA A 15 2.25 27.39 17.18
C ALA A 15 2.34 28.33 15.96
N ALA A 16 2.60 27.76 14.78
CA ALA A 16 2.46 28.53 13.55
C ALA A 16 1.06 29.14 13.62
N ALA A 17 1.01 30.47 13.67
CA ALA A 17 -0.23 31.21 13.72
C ALA A 17 -1.15 30.61 12.66
N ALA A 18 -2.40 30.30 13.04
CA ALA A 18 -3.46 30.14 12.06
C ALA A 18 -3.34 31.36 11.15
N ALA A 19 -2.86 31.16 9.93
CA ALA A 19 -2.94 32.20 8.94
C ALA A 19 -4.44 32.41 8.76
N ASP A 20 -4.97 33.63 8.81
CA ASP A 20 -6.40 33.84 8.58
C ASP A 20 -6.72 33.48 7.12
N CYS A 21 -6.89 32.19 6.83
CA CYS A 21 -7.19 31.69 5.50
C CYS A 21 -8.67 31.91 5.27
N TYR A 22 -8.99 32.70 4.26
CA TYR A 22 -10.36 32.96 3.91
C TYR A 22 -10.85 31.87 2.96
N CYS A 23 -11.67 30.98 3.52
CA CYS A 23 -12.25 29.83 2.85
C CYS A 23 -13.52 30.27 2.11
N THR A 24 -13.51 30.23 0.78
CA THR A 24 -14.71 30.51 0.00
C THR A 24 -15.30 29.19 -0.48
N PRO A 25 -16.38 28.66 0.12
CA PRO A 25 -17.03 27.47 -0.40
C PRO A 25 -17.70 27.81 -1.74
N HIS A 26 -17.25 27.14 -2.81
CA HIS A 26 -17.92 27.15 -4.11
C HIS A 26 -18.49 25.75 -4.37
N LEU A 27 -19.31 25.27 -3.45
CA LEU A 27 -20.01 24.01 -3.65
C LEU A 27 -21.18 24.26 -4.59
N GLY A 28 -21.19 23.56 -5.73
CA GLY A 28 -22.40 23.44 -6.53
C GLY A 28 -23.53 22.76 -5.75
N ASN A 29 -24.72 22.69 -6.34
CA ASN A 29 -25.83 22.00 -5.69
C ASN A 29 -25.62 20.49 -5.73
N LYS A 30 -25.80 19.82 -4.58
CA LYS A 30 -25.89 18.35 -4.52
C LYS A 30 -27.08 17.88 -5.35
N SER A 31 -26.90 16.77 -6.06
CA SER A 31 -27.97 16.10 -6.78
C SER A 31 -28.90 15.40 -5.80
N ALA A 32 -30.20 15.49 -6.04
CA ALA A 32 -31.21 14.75 -5.30
C ALA A 32 -31.38 13.30 -5.81
N THR A 33 -30.86 12.99 -7.00
CA THR A 33 -31.10 11.71 -7.70
C THR A 33 -29.84 10.92 -8.01
N LEU A 34 -28.65 11.54 -7.87
CA LEU A 34 -27.36 10.92 -8.13
C LEU A 34 -26.51 10.95 -6.87
N PRO A 35 -25.62 9.95 -6.67
CA PRO A 35 -24.57 10.02 -5.67
C PRO A 35 -23.75 11.30 -5.81
N ASN A 36 -23.34 11.89 -4.69
CA ASN A 36 -22.59 13.14 -4.64
C ASN A 36 -21.15 12.87 -4.23
N ALA A 37 -20.21 13.27 -5.09
CA ALA A 37 -18.79 13.18 -4.84
C ALA A 37 -18.20 14.57 -4.57
N LEU A 38 -17.53 14.75 -3.44
CA LEU A 38 -16.74 15.94 -3.14
C LEU A 38 -15.31 15.75 -3.63
N ILE A 39 -14.82 16.66 -4.45
CA ILE A 39 -13.44 16.63 -4.97
C ILE A 39 -12.63 17.72 -4.27
N ILE A 40 -11.73 17.29 -3.39
CA ILE A 40 -10.75 18.14 -2.70
C ILE A 40 -9.39 17.83 -3.29
N GLY A 41 -8.81 18.77 -4.01
CA GLY A 41 -7.57 18.53 -4.73
C GLY A 41 -6.70 19.76 -4.85
N ASP A 42 -5.39 19.57 -4.95
CA ASP A 42 -4.49 20.66 -5.35
C ASP A 42 -4.70 21.00 -6.85
N SER A 43 -3.80 21.78 -7.45
CA SER A 43 -4.00 22.29 -8.81
C SER A 43 -4.11 21.20 -9.88
N ILE A 44 -3.70 19.95 -9.65
CA ILE A 44 -3.87 18.86 -10.62
C ILE A 44 -5.32 18.35 -10.72
N SER A 45 -6.16 18.76 -9.77
CA SER A 45 -7.60 18.54 -9.81
C SER A 45 -8.35 19.73 -10.40
N GLY A 46 -7.74 20.91 -10.51
CA GLY A 46 -8.43 22.17 -10.79
C GLY A 46 -9.07 22.26 -12.17
N ASN A 47 -10.18 23.00 -12.30
CA ASN A 47 -10.62 23.45 -13.63
C ASN A 47 -9.50 24.27 -14.32
N GLY A 48 -9.33 24.08 -15.62
CA GLY A 48 -8.29 24.67 -16.46
C GLY A 48 -6.91 24.00 -16.39
N THR A 49 -6.64 23.23 -15.34
CA THR A 49 -5.30 22.70 -15.00
C THR A 49 -5.27 21.19 -14.80
N GLY A 50 -6.41 20.60 -14.47
CA GLY A 50 -6.55 19.29 -13.84
C GLY A 50 -7.68 18.44 -14.40
N TYR A 51 -7.95 17.33 -13.72
CA TYR A 51 -8.95 16.36 -14.17
C TYR A 51 -10.41 16.86 -14.05
N MET A 52 -10.72 17.91 -13.28
CA MET A 52 -12.10 18.41 -13.17
C MET A 52 -12.68 18.96 -14.47
N ASP A 53 -11.84 19.35 -15.44
CA ASP A 53 -12.32 19.80 -16.77
C ASP A 53 -13.14 18.72 -17.48
N TYR A 54 -12.83 17.44 -17.23
CA TYR A 54 -13.49 16.31 -17.90
C TYR A 54 -14.14 15.32 -16.93
N LEU A 55 -13.83 15.36 -15.63
CA LEU A 55 -14.35 14.39 -14.66
C LEU A 55 -15.90 14.36 -14.61
N PRO A 56 -16.64 15.50 -14.60
CA PRO A 56 -18.09 15.46 -14.65
C PRO A 56 -18.65 14.84 -15.94
N GLU A 57 -17.98 15.06 -17.08
CA GLU A 57 -18.35 14.48 -18.37
C GLU A 57 -18.10 12.97 -18.38
N VAL A 58 -16.93 12.52 -17.92
CA VAL A 58 -16.56 11.10 -17.82
C VAL A 58 -17.48 10.36 -16.86
N LEU A 59 -17.85 11.00 -15.74
CA LEU A 59 -18.85 10.46 -14.83
C LEU A 59 -20.24 10.47 -15.44
N GLY A 60 -20.52 11.19 -16.52
CA GLY A 60 -21.64 10.89 -17.44
C GLY A 60 -23.03 10.74 -16.83
N GLY A 61 -23.34 11.48 -15.75
CA GLY A 61 -24.61 11.35 -15.02
C GLY A 61 -24.68 10.18 -14.03
N LEU A 62 -23.56 9.53 -13.73
CA LEU A 62 -23.42 8.46 -12.74
C LEU A 62 -23.25 8.99 -11.32
N ALA A 63 -22.60 10.13 -11.19
CA ALA A 63 -22.44 10.85 -9.94
C ALA A 63 -22.34 12.35 -10.22
N ASN A 64 -22.76 13.14 -9.25
CA ASN A 64 -22.56 14.57 -9.23
C ASN A 64 -21.24 14.86 -8.53
N ALA A 65 -20.18 15.12 -9.32
CA ALA A 65 -18.88 15.51 -8.79
C ALA A 65 -18.79 17.04 -8.64
N LEU A 66 -18.58 17.49 -7.42
CA LEU A 66 -18.44 18.90 -7.07
C LEU A 66 -17.05 19.14 -6.51
N GLN A 67 -16.33 20.09 -7.11
CA GLN A 67 -15.04 20.53 -6.57
C GLN A 67 -15.25 21.55 -5.45
N THR A 68 -14.36 21.52 -4.45
CA THR A 68 -14.32 22.54 -3.40
C THR A 68 -14.04 23.93 -3.96
N GLY A 69 -14.34 24.95 -3.15
CA GLY A 69 -14.02 26.32 -3.52
C GLY A 69 -12.57 26.72 -3.20
N SER A 70 -12.26 27.99 -3.41
CA SER A 70 -10.90 28.53 -3.31
C SER A 70 -10.52 28.91 -1.87
N VAL A 71 -9.23 28.79 -1.54
CA VAL A 71 -8.63 29.41 -0.34
C VAL A 71 -8.04 30.76 -0.76
N THR A 72 -8.12 31.79 0.08
CA THR A 72 -7.40 33.06 -0.14
C THR A 72 -6.69 33.53 1.12
N ASP A 73 -5.63 34.32 0.99
CA ASP A 73 -4.87 34.89 2.11
C ASP A 73 -5.23 36.39 2.28
N ASN A 74 -5.61 36.81 3.49
CA ASN A 74 -5.74 38.21 3.90
C ASN A 74 -6.61 39.11 2.99
N GLY A 75 -7.69 38.57 2.40
CA GLY A 75 -8.64 39.34 1.59
C GLY A 75 -8.05 39.98 0.32
N ARG A 76 -6.79 39.66 -0.05
CA ARG A 76 -6.20 40.04 -1.32
C ARG A 76 -6.24 38.82 -2.23
N ARG A 77 -7.01 38.91 -3.32
CA ARG A 77 -6.77 38.06 -4.48
C ARG A 77 -5.32 38.31 -4.91
N LEU A 78 -4.43 37.36 -4.62
CA LEU A 78 -3.14 37.30 -5.31
C LEU A 78 -3.50 36.92 -6.74
N ALA A 79 -3.67 37.93 -7.59
CA ALA A 79 -3.86 37.76 -9.02
C ALA A 79 -2.51 37.37 -9.62
N ASP A 80 -2.36 36.11 -9.98
CA ASP A 80 -1.41 35.66 -11.00
C ASP A 80 -2.12 34.76 -12.04
N ASP A 81 -2.60 35.42 -13.09
CA ASP A 81 -2.77 35.01 -14.51
C ASP A 81 -3.23 33.60 -14.95
N LEU A 82 -3.69 32.67 -14.10
CA LEU A 82 -4.10 31.32 -14.56
C LEU A 82 -5.33 30.70 -13.88
N GLY A 83 -6.32 31.50 -13.47
CA GLY A 83 -7.72 31.05 -13.46
C GLY A 83 -8.12 29.86 -12.58
N ASN A 84 -7.52 29.63 -11.40
CA ASN A 84 -8.20 29.10 -10.20
C ASN A 84 -7.25 29.27 -8.99
N HIS A 85 -7.65 30.04 -7.98
CA HIS A 85 -6.72 30.66 -7.02
C HIS A 85 -6.36 29.76 -5.84
N THR A 86 -5.12 29.26 -5.80
CA THR A 86 -4.50 28.86 -4.53
C THR A 86 -3.56 29.98 -4.06
N PRO A 87 -3.70 30.49 -2.83
CA PRO A 87 -2.91 31.64 -2.38
C PRO A 87 -1.47 31.20 -2.14
N LYS A 88 -0.52 32.03 -2.57
CA LYS A 88 0.88 31.92 -2.10
C LYS A 88 0.89 32.15 -0.59
N GLY A 89 1.84 31.56 0.12
CA GLY A 89 1.83 31.56 1.58
C GLY A 89 1.29 30.25 2.21
N PRO A 90 1.13 30.23 3.54
CA PRO A 90 0.69 29.06 4.31
C PRO A 90 -0.65 28.48 3.85
N CYS A 91 -1.58 29.34 3.46
CA CYS A 91 -2.94 28.97 3.05
C CYS A 91 -2.99 28.13 1.76
N GLY A 92 -1.90 28.06 0.98
CA GLY A 92 -1.83 27.17 -0.17
C GLY A 92 -1.38 25.74 0.14
N THR A 93 -0.88 25.49 1.36
CA THR A 93 -0.37 24.19 1.80
C THR A 93 -1.45 23.37 2.53
N SER A 94 -1.10 22.19 3.04
CA SER A 94 -1.98 21.41 3.93
C SER A 94 -2.48 22.16 5.17
N PHE A 95 -1.84 23.26 5.58
CA PHE A 95 -2.38 24.16 6.62
C PHE A 95 -3.71 24.79 6.19
N GLY A 96 -3.78 25.34 4.96
CA GLY A 96 -5.00 25.95 4.45
C GLY A 96 -6.12 24.94 4.25
N VAL A 97 -5.79 23.70 3.85
CA VAL A 97 -6.78 22.61 3.80
C VAL A 97 -7.33 22.32 5.18
N LEU A 98 -6.47 22.16 6.18
CA LEU A 98 -6.88 21.85 7.56
C LEU A 98 -7.82 22.93 8.13
N GLU A 99 -7.58 24.18 7.76
CA GLU A 99 -8.42 25.31 8.14
C GLU A 99 -9.76 25.32 7.40
N CYS A 100 -9.76 25.14 6.07
CA CYS A 100 -10.95 25.27 5.24
C CYS A 100 -11.79 24.00 5.07
N VAL A 101 -11.30 22.85 5.50
CA VAL A 101 -11.98 21.57 5.22
C VAL A 101 -13.38 21.51 5.83
N ASP A 102 -13.64 22.15 6.97
CA ASP A 102 -14.97 22.17 7.57
C ASP A 102 -15.98 22.94 6.68
N ASP A 103 -15.56 24.09 6.13
CA ASP A 103 -16.38 24.87 5.19
C ASP A 103 -16.61 24.15 3.86
N TRP A 104 -15.61 23.37 3.42
CA TRP A 104 -15.67 22.58 2.18
C TRP A 104 -16.54 21.34 2.30
N VAL A 105 -16.52 20.69 3.46
CA VAL A 105 -17.42 19.58 3.76
C VAL A 105 -18.86 20.09 3.89
N GLY A 106 -19.03 21.28 4.49
CA GLY A 106 -20.33 21.92 4.69
C GLY A 106 -21.28 21.01 5.48
N ASP A 107 -22.52 20.91 5.02
CA ASP A 107 -23.56 20.10 5.67
C ASP A 107 -23.33 18.56 5.53
N GLY A 108 -22.22 18.12 4.94
CA GLY A 108 -21.87 16.71 4.76
C GLY A 108 -22.80 15.95 3.81
N GLY A 109 -22.99 14.64 4.04
CA GLY A 109 -23.81 13.77 3.19
C GLY A 109 -23.16 13.41 1.86
N TRP A 110 -21.83 13.29 1.83
CA TRP A 110 -21.07 12.91 0.65
C TRP A 110 -20.94 11.39 0.55
N ASP A 111 -21.30 10.81 -0.59
CA ASP A 111 -21.13 9.38 -0.85
C ASP A 111 -19.65 9.03 -1.04
N VAL A 112 -18.92 9.94 -1.67
CA VAL A 112 -17.47 9.84 -1.88
C VAL A 112 -16.81 11.19 -1.64
N ILE A 113 -15.69 11.20 -0.92
CA ILE A 113 -14.81 12.36 -0.86
C ILE A 113 -13.48 11.96 -1.49
N SER A 114 -13.16 12.50 -2.66
CA SER A 114 -11.84 12.37 -3.28
C SER A 114 -10.90 13.41 -2.68
N LEU A 115 -9.75 12.97 -2.18
CA LEU A 115 -8.72 13.84 -1.59
C LEU A 115 -7.39 13.69 -2.35
N ASN A 116 -6.81 14.81 -2.76
CA ASN A 116 -5.48 14.92 -3.33
C ASN A 116 -4.79 16.18 -2.79
N TRP A 117 -3.64 16.10 -2.15
CA TRP A 117 -2.93 17.32 -1.74
C TRP A 117 -1.46 17.08 -1.43
N GLY A 118 -0.55 17.83 -2.06
CA GLY A 118 0.85 17.79 -1.62
C GLY A 118 1.83 18.60 -2.46
N LEU A 119 1.49 18.94 -3.70
CA LEU A 119 2.40 19.71 -4.56
C LEU A 119 2.75 21.09 -4.00
N HIS A 120 1.87 21.68 -3.20
CA HIS A 120 2.12 22.99 -2.60
C HIS A 120 3.02 22.89 -1.37
N ASP A 121 2.88 21.82 -0.57
CA ASP A 121 3.69 21.54 0.61
C ASP A 121 5.17 21.28 0.27
N ILE A 122 5.45 20.71 -0.91
CA ILE A 122 6.81 20.49 -1.42
C ILE A 122 7.38 21.69 -2.20
N CYS A 123 6.73 22.85 -2.16
CA CYS A 123 7.14 24.04 -2.91
C CYS A 123 7.34 25.25 -1.96
N PRO A 124 8.33 25.18 -1.04
CA PRO A 124 8.46 26.08 0.10
C PRO A 124 8.77 27.53 -0.26
N HIS A 125 9.35 27.78 -1.43
CA HIS A 125 9.66 29.13 -1.90
C HIS A 125 8.41 29.89 -2.40
N LYS A 126 7.32 29.17 -2.70
CA LYS A 126 6.06 29.74 -3.22
C LYS A 126 4.94 29.75 -2.18
N TYR A 127 4.83 28.71 -1.35
CA TYR A 127 3.75 28.56 -0.39
C TYR A 127 4.25 28.71 1.05
N MET A 128 4.84 27.68 1.62
CA MET A 128 5.51 27.73 2.92
C MET A 128 6.30 26.43 3.09
N TYR A 129 7.36 26.44 3.89
CA TYR A 129 7.96 25.18 4.33
C TYR A 129 7.02 24.41 5.26
N VAL A 130 6.61 23.22 4.82
CA VAL A 130 5.89 22.25 5.64
C VAL A 130 6.82 21.06 5.88
N SER A 131 7.14 20.79 7.14
CA SER A 131 7.94 19.60 7.46
C SER A 131 7.13 18.33 7.22
N ARG A 132 7.81 17.22 6.98
CA ARG A 132 7.19 15.89 6.88
C ARG A 132 6.25 15.59 8.04
N ASP A 133 6.72 15.79 9.27
CA ASP A 133 5.92 15.51 10.48
C ASP A 133 4.68 16.42 10.56
N GLN A 134 4.82 17.67 10.14
CA GLN A 134 3.70 18.59 10.10
C GLN A 134 2.69 18.22 9.01
N TYR A 135 3.14 17.84 7.82
CA TYR A 135 2.26 17.34 6.76
C TYR A 135 1.48 16.11 7.23
N VAL A 136 2.15 15.14 7.87
CA VAL A 136 1.49 13.99 8.50
C VAL A 136 0.43 14.44 9.52
N ALA A 137 0.79 15.34 10.43
CA ALA A 137 -0.14 15.83 11.45
C ALA A 137 -1.35 16.56 10.85
N ASN A 138 -1.15 17.32 9.77
CA ASN A 138 -2.21 18.00 9.04
C ASN A 138 -3.13 16.98 8.36
N MET A 139 -2.57 16.04 7.60
CA MET A 139 -3.35 15.05 6.85
C MET A 139 -4.21 14.18 7.77
N LYS A 140 -3.71 13.78 8.94
CA LYS A 140 -4.51 13.04 9.93
C LYS A 140 -5.73 13.82 10.40
N GLN A 141 -5.56 15.11 10.67
CA GLN A 141 -6.65 15.97 11.12
C GLN A 141 -7.63 16.28 9.99
N ILE A 142 -7.12 16.51 8.77
CA ILE A 142 -7.94 16.68 7.56
C ILE A 142 -8.82 15.45 7.37
N ILE A 143 -8.24 14.25 7.34
CA ILE A 143 -8.99 12.99 7.20
C ILE A 143 -10.05 12.85 8.30
N ALA A 144 -9.71 13.14 9.55
CA ALA A 144 -10.66 13.08 10.65
C ALA A 144 -11.87 14.01 10.43
N LYS A 145 -11.64 15.23 9.92
CA LYS A 145 -12.71 16.18 9.56
C LYS A 145 -13.51 15.72 8.34
N LEU A 146 -12.87 15.18 7.31
CA LEU A 146 -13.58 14.66 6.13
C LEU A 146 -14.55 13.54 6.49
N LYS A 147 -14.18 12.66 7.43
CA LYS A 147 -15.05 11.57 7.89
C LYS A 147 -16.38 12.07 8.46
N THR A 148 -16.43 13.26 9.06
CA THR A 148 -17.69 13.82 9.59
C THR A 148 -18.64 14.27 8.48
N GLY A 149 -18.13 14.42 7.26
CA GLY A 149 -18.90 14.81 6.07
C GLY A 149 -19.50 13.66 5.28
N LEU A 150 -19.15 12.41 5.57
CA LEU A 150 -19.59 11.27 4.79
C LEU A 150 -21.07 10.94 5.05
N ALA A 151 -21.78 10.57 3.99
CA ALA A 151 -23.06 9.87 4.11
C ALA A 151 -22.86 8.48 4.75
N PRO A 152 -23.90 7.86 5.32
CA PRO A 152 -23.81 6.47 5.78
C PRO A 152 -23.32 5.54 4.68
N GLY A 153 -22.22 4.82 4.92
CA GLY A 153 -21.60 3.94 3.94
C GLY A 153 -20.70 4.64 2.90
N GLY A 154 -20.53 5.96 3.01
CA GLY A 154 -19.62 6.73 2.18
C GLY A 154 -18.14 6.48 2.51
N THR A 155 -17.25 6.88 1.60
CA THR A 155 -15.80 6.64 1.73
C THR A 155 -14.95 7.83 1.33
N ILE A 156 -13.70 7.85 1.79
CA ILE A 156 -12.68 8.80 1.32
C ILE A 156 -11.75 8.05 0.38
N VAL A 157 -11.54 8.60 -0.82
CA VAL A 157 -10.62 8.08 -1.82
C VAL A 157 -9.43 9.01 -1.95
N TRP A 158 -8.25 8.54 -1.58
CA TRP A 158 -7.01 9.27 -1.79
C TRP A 158 -6.52 9.11 -3.23
N VAL A 159 -6.16 10.22 -3.87
CA VAL A 159 -5.57 10.26 -5.21
C VAL A 159 -4.15 10.80 -5.08
N SER A 160 -3.15 10.06 -5.55
CA SER A 160 -1.75 10.48 -5.47
C SER A 160 -1.51 11.75 -6.31
N THR A 161 -0.57 12.60 -5.91
CA THR A 161 -0.16 13.73 -6.74
C THR A 161 0.78 13.29 -7.87
N THR A 162 0.99 14.16 -8.87
CA THR A 162 1.61 13.79 -10.16
C THR A 162 3.12 14.05 -10.21
N PRO A 163 3.85 13.37 -11.11
CA PRO A 163 5.30 13.49 -11.20
C PRO A 163 5.70 14.86 -11.70
N VAL A 164 6.88 15.30 -11.28
CA VAL A 164 7.49 16.57 -11.69
C VAL A 164 8.69 16.27 -12.59
N PRO A 165 8.77 16.78 -13.84
CA PRO A 165 9.92 16.56 -14.69
C PRO A 165 11.16 17.26 -14.15
N ALA A 166 12.34 16.68 -14.41
CA ALA A 166 13.62 17.23 -13.95
C ALA A 166 13.90 18.68 -14.44
N SER A 167 13.25 19.14 -15.52
CA SER A 167 13.34 20.53 -16.00
C SER A 167 12.62 21.54 -15.11
N TYR A 168 11.64 21.11 -14.33
CA TYR A 168 10.80 22.01 -13.56
C TYR A 168 11.51 22.42 -12.26
N LYS A 169 11.91 23.68 -12.18
CA LYS A 169 12.85 24.16 -11.15
C LYS A 169 12.22 24.42 -9.78
N ASP A 170 10.90 24.51 -9.73
CA ASP A 170 10.17 24.93 -8.53
C ASP A 170 9.89 23.74 -7.59
N ARG A 171 10.02 22.51 -8.06
CA ARG A 171 9.74 21.29 -7.29
C ARG A 171 10.69 20.17 -7.66
N ASN A 172 10.87 19.22 -6.76
CA ASN A 172 11.65 18.01 -7.00
C ASN A 172 10.74 16.78 -6.97
N ASP A 173 10.88 15.92 -7.97
CA ASP A 173 10.13 14.68 -8.07
C ASP A 173 10.39 13.73 -6.88
N THR A 174 11.58 13.78 -6.28
CA THR A 174 11.84 12.98 -5.07
C THR A 174 10.93 13.34 -3.92
N ASP A 175 10.54 14.62 -3.81
CA ASP A 175 9.64 15.11 -2.77
C ASP A 175 8.18 14.70 -3.08
N VAL A 176 7.82 14.59 -4.37
CA VAL A 176 6.55 14.00 -4.81
C VAL A 176 6.46 12.53 -4.42
N VAL A 177 7.51 11.75 -4.70
CA VAL A 177 7.57 10.34 -4.30
C VAL A 177 7.46 10.20 -2.79
N ASP A 178 8.13 11.08 -2.04
CA ASP A 178 8.08 11.06 -0.58
C ASP A 178 6.68 11.37 -0.03
N ILE A 179 6.02 12.41 -0.55
CA ILE A 179 4.69 12.82 -0.06
C ILE A 179 3.59 11.82 -0.41
N ASN A 180 3.65 11.22 -1.62
CA ASN A 180 2.79 10.12 -2.01
C ASN A 180 3.05 8.87 -1.13
N GLY A 181 4.32 8.58 -0.83
CA GLY A 181 4.72 7.49 0.05
C GLY A 181 4.22 7.68 1.49
N ILE A 182 4.27 8.90 2.03
CA ILE A 182 3.71 9.23 3.34
C ILE A 182 2.22 8.88 3.40
N MET A 183 1.44 9.29 2.40
CA MET A 183 0.01 9.02 2.36
C MET A 183 -0.29 7.52 2.17
N ALA A 184 0.49 6.83 1.34
CA ALA A 184 0.39 5.37 1.21
C ALA A 184 0.67 4.66 2.54
N ASP A 185 1.68 5.09 3.29
CA ASP A 185 2.01 4.55 4.62
C ASP A 185 0.90 4.84 5.64
N LEU A 186 0.34 6.05 5.66
CA LEU A 186 -0.77 6.40 6.54
C LEU A 186 -2.00 5.53 6.27
N ILE A 187 -2.39 5.37 4.99
CA ILE A 187 -3.52 4.52 4.57
C ILE A 187 -3.25 3.03 4.85
N ALA A 188 -2.00 2.60 4.72
CA ALA A 188 -1.65 1.21 4.93
C ALA A 188 -1.59 0.82 6.42
N PHE A 189 -1.08 1.70 7.27
CA PHE A 189 -0.57 1.33 8.59
C PHE A 189 -1.05 2.18 9.78
N ASP A 190 -1.81 3.26 9.55
CA ASP A 190 -2.28 4.16 10.60
C ASP A 190 -3.80 4.10 10.77
N ASP A 191 -4.26 3.77 11.97
CA ASP A 191 -5.67 3.57 12.33
C ASP A 191 -6.57 4.78 11.97
N CYS A 192 -6.01 5.99 11.89
CA CYS A 192 -6.80 7.16 11.47
C CYS A 192 -7.34 7.04 10.04
N CYS A 193 -6.72 6.19 9.21
CA CYS A 193 -7.02 6.02 7.79
C CYS A 193 -7.71 4.68 7.44
N ASP A 194 -8.22 3.92 8.43
CA ASP A 194 -8.83 2.60 8.16
C ASP A 194 -9.99 2.62 7.13
N ASP A 195 -10.72 3.74 7.06
CA ASP A 195 -11.85 3.97 6.14
C ASP A 195 -11.45 4.76 4.88
N VAL A 196 -10.16 5.02 4.70
CA VAL A 196 -9.61 5.72 3.53
C VAL A 196 -9.09 4.68 2.55
N VAL A 197 -9.55 4.75 1.31
CA VAL A 197 -9.07 3.90 0.23
C VAL A 197 -7.97 4.64 -0.53
N PHE A 198 -6.89 3.93 -0.85
CA PHE A 198 -5.96 4.41 -1.87
C PHE A 198 -6.59 4.21 -3.25
N GLY A 199 -7.01 5.30 -3.89
CA GLY A 199 -7.62 5.34 -5.21
C GLY A 199 -6.59 5.44 -6.32
N ALA A 200 -6.75 6.44 -7.19
CA ALA A 200 -5.93 6.59 -8.39
C ALA A 200 -4.46 6.92 -8.05
N ASP A 201 -3.55 6.06 -8.49
CA ASP A 201 -2.10 6.30 -8.52
C ASP A 201 -1.74 7.13 -9.77
N LEU A 202 -2.17 8.40 -9.80
CA LEU A 202 -1.89 9.32 -10.90
C LEU A 202 -0.39 9.52 -11.13
N TYR A 203 0.45 9.36 -10.11
CA TYR A 203 1.90 9.43 -10.30
C TYR A 203 2.34 8.37 -11.31
N HIS A 204 2.12 7.10 -11.00
CA HIS A 204 2.58 6.01 -11.85
C HIS A 204 1.77 5.93 -13.14
N ALA A 205 0.46 6.22 -13.12
CA ALA A 205 -0.36 6.22 -14.33
C ALA A 205 0.17 7.21 -15.37
N VAL A 206 0.58 8.42 -14.95
CA VAL A 206 1.22 9.40 -15.83
C VAL A 206 2.61 8.91 -16.27
N VAL A 207 3.46 8.44 -15.35
CA VAL A 207 4.80 7.92 -15.71
C VAL A 207 4.71 6.81 -16.76
N ASP A 208 3.87 5.80 -16.51
CA ASP A 208 3.70 4.66 -17.40
C ASP A 208 3.16 5.12 -18.76
N ARG A 209 2.20 6.05 -18.76
CA ARG A 209 1.62 6.54 -20.01
C ARG A 209 2.62 7.35 -20.83
N CYS A 210 3.41 8.22 -20.22
CA CYS A 210 4.46 8.98 -20.89
C CYS A 210 5.54 8.05 -21.47
N ASN A 211 5.90 6.97 -20.75
CA ASN A 211 6.96 6.04 -21.16
C ASN A 211 6.55 5.00 -22.21
N ARG A 212 5.26 4.86 -22.54
CA ARG A 212 4.80 3.94 -23.60
C ARG A 212 5.24 4.34 -25.00
N ASN A 213 5.58 5.61 -25.21
CA ASN A 213 6.18 6.03 -26.47
C ASN A 213 7.70 5.92 -26.40
N ALA A 214 8.28 5.08 -27.25
CA ALA A 214 9.73 4.90 -27.34
C ALA A 214 10.52 6.19 -27.64
N THR A 215 9.87 7.23 -28.18
CA THR A 215 10.50 8.55 -28.42
C THR A 215 10.59 9.44 -27.18
N TRP A 216 9.88 9.12 -26.08
CA TRP A 216 9.82 9.91 -24.84
C TRP A 216 10.21 9.10 -23.59
N ALA A 217 10.88 7.96 -23.79
CA ALA A 217 11.31 7.09 -22.71
C ALA A 217 12.20 7.83 -21.70
N GLY A 218 11.99 7.55 -20.41
CA GLY A 218 12.74 8.11 -19.30
C GLY A 218 12.02 9.18 -18.47
N TYR A 219 10.72 9.46 -18.70
CA TYR A 219 9.95 10.37 -17.86
C TYR A 219 9.82 9.79 -16.42
N PRO A 220 9.94 10.56 -15.33
CA PRO A 220 10.06 12.03 -15.24
C PRO A 220 11.50 12.58 -15.31
N ALA A 221 12.52 11.75 -15.52
CA ALA A 221 13.89 12.23 -15.73
C ALA A 221 14.07 12.92 -17.09
N SER A 222 13.22 12.61 -18.08
CA SER A 222 13.07 13.32 -19.35
C SER A 222 11.91 14.34 -19.30
N ASN A 223 11.87 15.27 -20.28
CA ASN A 223 10.95 16.41 -20.27
C ASN A 223 9.82 16.32 -21.30
N ASP A 224 9.71 15.22 -22.02
CA ASP A 224 8.92 15.17 -23.27
C ASP A 224 7.53 14.53 -23.12
N CYS A 225 6.90 14.66 -21.94
CA CYS A 225 5.57 14.07 -21.76
C CYS A 225 4.44 14.95 -22.33
N LEU A 226 3.80 14.49 -23.40
CA LEU A 226 2.64 15.16 -24.03
C LEU A 226 1.41 15.31 -23.13
N TYR A 227 1.32 14.56 -22.03
CA TYR A 227 0.20 14.64 -21.09
C TYR A 227 0.34 15.84 -20.14
N LEU A 228 1.52 16.45 -20.06
CA LEU A 228 1.78 17.62 -19.21
C LEU A 228 1.96 18.88 -20.04
N GLN A 229 1.68 20.03 -19.42
CA GLN A 229 2.02 21.34 -19.95
C GLN A 229 3.49 21.65 -19.69
N ASP A 230 4.03 22.67 -20.36
CA ASP A 230 5.41 23.16 -20.18
C ASP A 230 5.71 23.64 -18.74
N ASN A 231 4.68 23.85 -17.92
CA ASN A 231 4.82 24.17 -16.49
C ASN A 231 5.05 22.94 -15.59
N GLY A 232 5.18 21.74 -16.16
CA GLY A 232 5.70 20.54 -15.51
C GLY A 232 4.80 19.85 -14.48
N VAL A 233 3.66 20.43 -14.10
CA VAL A 233 2.75 19.80 -13.10
C VAL A 233 1.29 19.75 -13.55
N HIS A 234 0.87 20.65 -14.44
CA HIS A 234 -0.49 20.69 -14.96
C HIS A 234 -0.61 19.90 -16.26
N PHE A 235 -1.84 19.53 -16.59
CA PHE A 235 -2.11 18.65 -17.70
C PHE A 235 -2.42 19.39 -19.01
N SER A 236 -1.92 18.87 -20.11
CA SER A 236 -2.42 19.22 -21.45
C SER A 236 -3.88 18.78 -21.61
N GLU A 237 -4.56 19.19 -22.67
CA GLU A 237 -5.94 18.71 -22.92
C GLU A 237 -6.05 17.18 -22.97
N LEU A 238 -5.02 16.50 -23.50
CA LEU A 238 -4.94 15.04 -23.50
C LEU A 238 -4.71 14.49 -22.08
N GLY A 239 -3.83 15.15 -21.32
CA GLY A 239 -3.57 14.88 -19.91
C GLY A 239 -4.82 14.92 -19.05
N LYS A 240 -5.58 16.01 -19.13
CA LYS A 240 -6.77 16.24 -18.32
C LYS A 240 -7.80 15.14 -18.53
N ARG A 241 -8.06 14.78 -19.81
CA ARG A 241 -8.97 13.68 -20.17
C ARG A 241 -8.50 12.33 -19.62
N PHE A 242 -7.22 12.02 -19.79
CA PHE A 242 -6.63 10.80 -19.29
C PHE A 242 -6.77 10.70 -17.76
N THR A 243 -6.36 11.73 -17.03
CA THR A 243 -6.46 11.72 -15.57
C THR A 243 -7.90 11.76 -15.07
N ALA A 244 -8.83 12.38 -15.80
CA ALA A 244 -10.25 12.30 -15.48
C ALA A 244 -10.79 10.88 -15.59
N ILE A 245 -10.38 10.12 -16.61
CA ILE A 245 -10.73 8.69 -16.74
C ILE A 245 -10.12 7.88 -15.61
N GLU A 246 -8.84 8.08 -15.30
CA GLU A 246 -8.17 7.38 -14.20
C GLU A 246 -8.84 7.66 -12.86
N VAL A 247 -9.14 8.92 -12.54
CA VAL A 247 -9.85 9.28 -11.30
C VAL A 247 -11.26 8.71 -11.29
N ALA A 248 -12.04 8.89 -12.38
CA ALA A 248 -13.40 8.37 -12.47
C ALA A 248 -13.45 6.86 -12.24
N ALA A 249 -12.56 6.09 -12.86
CA ALA A 249 -12.49 4.63 -12.70
C ALA A 249 -12.28 4.19 -11.23
N HIS A 250 -11.67 5.04 -10.40
CA HIS A 250 -11.45 4.79 -8.97
C HIS A 250 -12.53 5.40 -8.06
N LEU A 251 -13.40 6.28 -8.57
CA LEU A 251 -14.55 6.81 -7.84
C LEU A 251 -15.84 6.05 -8.13
N MET A 252 -16.03 5.64 -9.40
CA MET A 252 -17.17 4.86 -9.88
C MET A 252 -17.52 3.63 -9.04
N PRO A 253 -16.54 2.89 -8.48
CA PRO A 253 -16.84 1.75 -7.64
C PRO A 253 -17.66 2.11 -6.42
N TYR A 254 -17.66 3.37 -6.01
CA TYR A 254 -18.28 3.82 -4.79
C TYR A 254 -19.66 4.47 -5.00
N PHE A 255 -20.19 4.37 -6.22
CA PHE A 255 -21.53 4.77 -6.56
C PHE A 255 -22.37 3.50 -6.75
N PRO A 256 -23.47 3.31 -6.01
CA PRO A 256 -24.42 2.24 -6.30
C PRO A 256 -25.35 2.66 -7.45
N GLY A 257 -25.68 1.74 -8.37
CA GLY A 257 -26.53 2.07 -9.53
C GLY A 257 -26.45 1.10 -10.70
N THR A 258 -27.12 1.46 -11.80
CA THR A 258 -27.01 0.73 -13.08
C THR A 258 -26.39 1.63 -14.14
N TYR A 259 -25.33 1.15 -14.78
CA TYR A 259 -24.45 1.89 -15.66
C TYR A 259 -24.47 1.26 -17.06
N ARG A 260 -24.38 2.04 -18.13
CA ARG A 260 -24.31 1.52 -19.51
C ARG A 260 -23.05 2.02 -20.18
N PHE A 261 -22.32 1.12 -20.82
CA PHE A 261 -21.04 1.37 -21.48
C PHE A 261 -21.10 0.86 -22.92
N GLY A 262 -20.26 1.44 -23.78
CA GLY A 262 -20.12 1.05 -25.17
C GLY A 262 -18.65 0.95 -25.54
N THR A 263 -18.33 0.06 -26.50
CA THR A 263 -16.96 -0.15 -26.94
C THR A 263 -16.82 0.21 -28.42
N ALA A 264 -15.73 0.89 -28.79
CA ALA A 264 -15.42 1.19 -30.19
C ALA A 264 -14.65 0.04 -30.87
N CYS A 265 -13.99 -0.81 -30.08
CA CYS A 265 -13.29 -2.01 -30.52
C CYS A 265 -13.64 -3.18 -29.59
N ALA A 266 -13.23 -4.41 -29.92
CA ALA A 266 -13.50 -5.54 -29.04
C ALA A 266 -12.62 -5.43 -27.80
N GLU A 267 -13.20 -5.56 -26.61
CA GLU A 267 -12.54 -5.27 -25.34
C GLU A 267 -12.88 -6.28 -24.25
N ARG A 268 -11.88 -6.59 -23.42
CA ARG A 268 -12.04 -7.41 -22.22
C ARG A 268 -12.21 -6.50 -21.00
N MET A 269 -13.29 -6.71 -20.26
CA MET A 269 -13.61 -6.01 -19.03
C MET A 269 -13.29 -6.89 -17.84
N THR A 270 -12.46 -6.42 -16.90
CA THR A 270 -12.09 -7.19 -15.69
C THR A 270 -12.72 -6.56 -14.46
N VAL A 271 -13.47 -7.32 -13.66
CA VAL A 271 -14.00 -6.85 -12.38
C VAL A 271 -12.88 -6.90 -11.34
N THR A 272 -12.56 -5.77 -10.71
CA THR A 272 -11.41 -5.60 -9.81
C THR A 272 -11.80 -5.54 -8.33
N SER A 273 -13.04 -5.18 -7.99
CA SER A 273 -13.58 -5.29 -6.62
C SER A 273 -15.09 -5.50 -6.61
N GLY A 274 -15.63 -6.04 -5.51
CA GLY A 274 -17.07 -6.31 -5.35
C GLY A 274 -17.60 -7.41 -6.27
N SER A 275 -18.88 -7.30 -6.62
CA SER A 275 -19.54 -8.13 -7.63
C SER A 275 -20.42 -7.28 -8.52
N LEU A 276 -20.43 -7.56 -9.81
CA LEU A 276 -21.00 -6.69 -10.81
C LEU A 276 -21.98 -7.47 -11.69
N LYS A 277 -23.24 -7.05 -11.74
CA LYS A 277 -24.28 -7.67 -12.56
C LYS A 277 -24.19 -7.11 -13.98
N VAL A 278 -23.62 -7.84 -14.92
CA VAL A 278 -23.43 -7.39 -16.31
C VAL A 278 -24.52 -7.96 -17.22
N GLN A 279 -25.04 -7.13 -18.10
CA GLN A 279 -25.87 -7.50 -19.24
C GLN A 279 -25.16 -7.02 -20.51
N VAL A 280 -24.60 -7.93 -21.30
CA VAL A 280 -23.93 -7.58 -22.57
C VAL A 280 -25.00 -7.42 -23.66
N GLU A 281 -24.99 -6.30 -24.38
CA GLU A 281 -25.93 -5.98 -25.45
C GLU A 281 -25.35 -6.49 -26.78
N ASP A 282 -25.98 -7.51 -27.38
CA ASP A 282 -25.59 -8.01 -28.70
C ASP A 282 -26.19 -7.13 -29.80
N PRO A 283 -25.40 -6.59 -30.76
CA PRO A 283 -25.91 -5.80 -31.89
C PRO A 283 -26.94 -6.52 -32.79
N GLY A 284 -27.16 -7.83 -32.61
CA GLY A 284 -28.12 -8.63 -33.39
C GLY A 284 -29.37 -9.13 -32.66
N CYS A 285 -29.54 -8.88 -31.35
CA CYS A 285 -30.63 -9.50 -30.57
C CYS A 285 -31.30 -8.53 -29.57
N PHE A 286 -32.64 -8.52 -29.55
CA PHE A 286 -33.49 -7.95 -28.48
C PHE A 286 -34.52 -9.01 -28.06
N PRO A 287 -35.02 -9.09 -26.79
CA PRO A 287 -34.68 -8.33 -25.58
C PRO A 287 -34.24 -9.20 -24.37
N ASP A 288 -33.85 -10.47 -24.55
CA ASP A 288 -33.53 -11.38 -23.43
C ASP A 288 -32.02 -11.51 -23.15
N ALA A 289 -31.28 -10.39 -23.13
CA ALA A 289 -29.87 -10.43 -22.74
C ALA A 289 -29.75 -10.85 -21.26
N THR A 290 -29.10 -11.98 -21.02
CA THR A 290 -28.98 -12.59 -19.70
C THR A 290 -28.07 -11.74 -18.81
N VAL A 291 -28.58 -11.34 -17.64
CA VAL A 291 -27.77 -10.70 -16.59
C VAL A 291 -26.88 -11.76 -15.95
N VAL A 292 -25.57 -11.55 -15.98
CA VAL A 292 -24.56 -12.45 -15.41
C VAL A 292 -23.81 -11.71 -14.31
N VAL A 293 -23.61 -12.37 -13.15
CA VAL A 293 -22.86 -11.78 -12.04
C VAL A 293 -21.38 -12.12 -12.19
N TYR A 294 -20.55 -11.08 -12.26
CA TYR A 294 -19.10 -11.18 -12.35
C TYR A 294 -18.49 -10.74 -11.02
N PRO A 295 -17.96 -11.67 -10.21
CA PRO A 295 -17.23 -11.31 -8.99
C PRO A 295 -15.84 -10.76 -9.31
N ALA A 296 -15.25 -10.01 -8.38
CA ALA A 296 -13.87 -9.54 -8.49
C ALA A 296 -12.89 -10.67 -8.87
N GLY A 297 -11.99 -10.38 -9.81
CA GLY A 297 -11.05 -11.33 -10.42
C GLY A 297 -11.56 -12.03 -11.67
N THR A 298 -12.82 -11.83 -12.06
CA THR A 298 -13.39 -12.36 -13.31
C THR A 298 -13.42 -11.31 -14.41
N TYR A 299 -13.71 -11.74 -15.64
CA TYR A 299 -13.82 -10.85 -16.79
C TYR A 299 -14.97 -11.23 -17.70
N PHE A 300 -15.40 -10.28 -18.52
CA PHE A 300 -16.31 -10.49 -19.63
C PHE A 300 -15.79 -9.81 -20.90
N GLU A 301 -16.18 -10.33 -22.04
CA GLU A 301 -15.79 -9.81 -23.35
C GLU A 301 -16.94 -8.99 -23.94
N VAL A 302 -16.62 -7.84 -24.53
CA VAL A 302 -17.57 -6.99 -25.23
C VAL A 302 -17.10 -6.84 -26.67
N ALA A 303 -17.96 -7.16 -27.63
CA ALA A 303 -17.63 -7.06 -29.05
C ALA A 303 -17.48 -5.60 -29.50
N ALA A 304 -16.72 -5.36 -30.58
CA ALA A 304 -16.59 -4.03 -31.16
C ALA A 304 -17.95 -3.43 -31.55
N ASN A 305 -18.16 -2.15 -31.25
CA ASN A 305 -19.43 -1.44 -31.46
C ASN A 305 -20.63 -2.04 -30.71
N ALA A 306 -20.37 -2.79 -29.63
CA ALA A 306 -21.41 -3.32 -28.75
C ALA A 306 -21.47 -2.55 -27.42
N GLY A 307 -22.62 -2.68 -26.75
CA GLY A 307 -22.88 -2.10 -25.44
C GLY A 307 -22.89 -3.15 -24.34
N PHE A 308 -22.80 -2.71 -23.09
CA PHE A 308 -23.10 -3.54 -21.93
C PHE A 308 -23.63 -2.66 -20.79
N GLN A 309 -24.58 -3.20 -20.05
CA GLN A 309 -25.14 -2.59 -18.86
C GLN A 309 -24.58 -3.31 -17.63
N VAL A 310 -24.29 -2.60 -16.56
CA VAL A 310 -23.78 -3.17 -15.31
C VAL A 310 -24.57 -2.61 -14.14
N THR A 311 -24.99 -3.43 -13.20
CA THR A 311 -25.64 -3.00 -11.96
C THR A 311 -24.73 -3.29 -10.78
N CYS A 312 -24.43 -2.26 -10.00
CA CYS A 312 -23.72 -2.32 -8.74
C CYS A 312 -24.73 -2.10 -7.61
N ASP A 313 -25.07 -3.19 -6.90
CA ASP A 313 -25.89 -3.12 -5.69
C ASP A 313 -25.06 -2.70 -4.44
N GLU A 314 -23.72 -2.81 -4.54
CA GLU A 314 -22.71 -2.48 -3.53
C GLU A 314 -21.45 -1.91 -4.20
N HIS A 315 -20.50 -1.39 -3.41
CA HIS A 315 -19.27 -0.79 -3.93
C HIS A 315 -18.43 -1.77 -4.78
N ALA A 316 -18.26 -1.56 -6.10
CA ALA A 316 -17.61 -2.51 -7.03
C ALA A 316 -16.84 -1.86 -8.21
N ALA A 317 -15.57 -2.22 -8.40
CA ALA A 317 -14.67 -1.67 -9.43
C ALA A 317 -14.47 -2.60 -10.63
N TYR A 318 -14.15 -2.02 -11.79
CA TYR A 318 -13.73 -2.77 -12.99
C TYR A 318 -12.73 -1.97 -13.85
N LEU A 319 -11.93 -2.68 -14.66
CA LEU A 319 -10.93 -2.12 -15.58
C LEU A 319 -11.27 -2.50 -17.03
N LEU A 320 -11.08 -1.54 -17.94
CA LEU A 320 -11.21 -1.69 -19.39
C LEU A 320 -9.82 -1.89 -20.03
N PHE A 321 -9.67 -2.90 -20.90
CA PHE A 321 -8.51 -3.03 -21.78
C PHE A 321 -8.92 -2.81 -23.25
N SER A 322 -8.44 -1.73 -23.88
CA SER A 322 -8.57 -1.58 -25.34
C SER A 322 -7.49 -2.38 -26.06
N SER A 323 -7.86 -3.56 -26.55
CA SER A 323 -7.00 -4.36 -27.44
C SER A 323 -7.33 -4.09 -28.89
N GLY A 324 -6.75 -3.00 -29.43
CA GLY A 324 -6.83 -2.67 -30.85
C GLY A 324 -5.44 -2.33 -31.40
N ALA A 325 -4.81 -3.32 -32.04
CA ALA A 325 -3.51 -3.28 -32.73
C ALA A 325 -2.24 -3.34 -31.85
N MET A 326 -1.87 -4.56 -31.45
CA MET A 326 -0.49 -5.05 -31.63
C MET A 326 -0.49 -6.57 -31.54
N GLY A 327 0.00 -7.21 -32.60
CA GLY A 327 0.17 -8.65 -32.65
C GLY A 327 1.17 -9.12 -31.60
N SER A 328 0.97 -10.36 -31.15
CA SER A 328 1.99 -11.29 -30.65
C SER A 328 3.28 -10.61 -30.15
N LEU A 329 3.31 -10.24 -28.87
CA LEU A 329 4.53 -10.13 -28.09
C LEU A 329 4.17 -10.41 -26.62
N ASP A 330 4.52 -11.62 -26.22
CA ASP A 330 4.83 -11.96 -24.85
C ASP A 330 5.91 -10.97 -24.36
N SER A 331 5.53 -10.02 -23.50
CA SER A 331 6.49 -9.13 -22.84
C SER A 331 5.94 -8.71 -21.48
N GLY A 332 6.35 -9.44 -20.45
CA GLY A 332 6.12 -9.09 -19.06
C GLY A 332 6.61 -7.69 -18.74
N ILE A 333 5.68 -6.79 -18.47
CA ILE A 333 5.88 -5.55 -17.71
C ILE A 333 4.58 -5.32 -16.92
N GLU A 334 4.47 -5.98 -15.76
CA GLU A 334 3.47 -5.62 -14.73
C GLU A 334 3.86 -4.27 -14.12
N THR A 335 2.93 -3.31 -14.09
CA THR A 335 3.15 -2.04 -13.37
C THR A 335 3.01 -2.29 -11.86
N ARG A 336 3.68 -1.52 -10.99
CA ARG A 336 3.64 -1.77 -9.53
C ARG A 336 2.22 -1.70 -8.94
N ALA A 337 1.36 -0.85 -9.49
CA ALA A 337 -0.05 -0.72 -9.09
C ALA A 337 -0.90 -1.91 -9.56
N THR A 338 -0.72 -2.39 -10.80
CA THR A 338 -1.40 -3.60 -11.29
C THR A 338 -0.91 -4.85 -10.56
N ALA A 339 0.40 -4.95 -10.28
CA ALA A 339 0.96 -6.00 -9.45
C ALA A 339 0.43 -5.96 -8.01
N ARG A 340 0.21 -4.77 -7.43
CA ARG A 340 -0.39 -4.62 -6.09
C ARG A 340 -1.85 -5.10 -6.09
N ALA A 341 -2.66 -4.67 -7.06
CA ALA A 341 -4.04 -5.12 -7.19
C ALA A 341 -4.13 -6.63 -7.45
N ALA A 342 -3.26 -7.17 -8.32
CA ALA A 342 -3.16 -8.60 -8.58
C ALA A 342 -2.84 -9.39 -7.30
N ARG A 343 -1.86 -8.94 -6.51
CA ARG A 343 -1.54 -9.55 -5.21
C ARG A 343 -2.71 -9.47 -4.23
N ALA A 344 -3.44 -8.36 -4.17
CA ALA A 344 -4.63 -8.23 -3.34
C ALA A 344 -5.73 -9.24 -3.75
N ALA A 345 -5.96 -9.40 -5.06
CA ALA A 345 -6.89 -10.40 -5.59
C ALA A 345 -6.47 -11.83 -5.22
N ARG A 346 -5.18 -12.17 -5.37
CA ARG A 346 -4.61 -13.48 -4.96
C ARG A 346 -4.71 -13.70 -3.45
N ALA A 347 -4.59 -12.64 -2.65
CA ALA A 347 -4.79 -12.70 -1.21
C ALA A 347 -6.25 -13.05 -0.85
N ALA A 348 -7.21 -12.42 -1.51
CA ALA A 348 -8.63 -12.73 -1.33
C ALA A 348 -8.98 -14.17 -1.76
N GLU A 349 -8.43 -14.62 -2.89
CA GLU A 349 -8.55 -16.00 -3.36
C GLU A 349 -7.97 -17.01 -2.34
N THR A 350 -6.86 -16.64 -1.72
CA THR A 350 -6.23 -17.44 -0.65
C THR A 350 -7.11 -17.54 0.58
N LEU A 351 -7.79 -16.47 0.99
CA LEU A 351 -8.78 -16.54 2.08
C LEU A 351 -9.94 -17.49 1.75
N ARG A 352 -10.38 -17.54 0.48
CA ARG A 352 -11.40 -18.51 0.05
C ARG A 352 -10.89 -19.94 0.14
N LEU A 353 -9.67 -20.23 -0.30
CA LEU A 353 -9.06 -21.56 -0.14
C LEU A 353 -8.93 -21.99 1.34
N ILE A 354 -8.65 -21.03 2.22
CA ILE A 354 -8.58 -21.27 3.66
C ILE A 354 -9.96 -21.65 4.23
N VAL A 355 -11.00 -20.90 3.88
CA VAL A 355 -12.35 -21.06 4.44
C VAL A 355 -13.10 -22.20 3.75
N ASP A 356 -13.23 -22.13 2.43
CA ASP A 356 -14.06 -23.01 1.61
C ASP A 356 -13.35 -24.33 1.30
N GLY A 357 -12.02 -24.30 1.14
CA GLY A 357 -11.19 -25.49 0.91
C GLY A 357 -10.92 -26.32 2.18
N GLY A 358 -11.41 -25.87 3.35
CA GLY A 358 -11.24 -26.59 4.62
C GLY A 358 -9.81 -26.62 5.18
N HIS A 359 -8.87 -25.90 4.56
CA HIS A 359 -7.47 -25.87 4.96
C HIS A 359 -7.18 -24.98 6.18
N GLY A 360 -8.09 -24.05 6.50
CA GLY A 360 -7.92 -23.11 7.60
C GLY A 360 -8.15 -23.69 8.99
N ALA A 361 -9.11 -24.61 9.13
CA ALA A 361 -9.52 -25.10 10.44
C ALA A 361 -8.41 -25.90 11.15
N ASP A 362 -7.62 -26.67 10.40
CA ASP A 362 -6.48 -27.41 10.95
C ASP A 362 -5.32 -26.48 11.34
N ALA A 363 -4.95 -25.55 10.45
CA ALA A 363 -3.92 -24.55 10.71
C ALA A 363 -4.25 -23.69 11.94
N ALA A 364 -5.50 -23.23 12.06
CA ALA A 364 -5.97 -22.44 13.20
C ALA A 364 -5.97 -23.24 14.52
N ARG A 365 -6.42 -24.51 14.50
CA ARG A 365 -6.48 -25.35 15.72
C ARG A 365 -5.10 -25.71 16.26
N ARG A 366 -4.13 -25.96 15.38
CA ARG A 366 -2.77 -26.37 15.78
C ARG A 366 -1.86 -25.20 16.11
N ALA A 367 -2.26 -23.96 15.78
CA ALA A 367 -1.46 -22.78 16.08
C ALA A 367 -1.35 -22.55 17.59
N GLU A 368 -0.16 -22.17 18.03
CA GLU A 368 0.14 -21.96 19.45
C GLU A 368 0.83 -20.61 19.67
N LEU A 369 0.41 -19.88 20.71
CA LEU A 369 1.06 -18.65 21.12
C LEU A 369 2.03 -18.90 22.28
N PHE A 370 3.32 -18.69 22.01
CA PHE A 370 4.33 -18.54 23.06
C PHE A 370 4.35 -17.09 23.53
N ALA A 371 3.58 -16.79 24.57
CA ALA A 371 3.47 -15.43 25.12
C ALA A 371 4.84 -14.83 25.51
N ALA A 372 4.95 -13.51 25.46
CA ALA A 372 6.16 -12.79 25.88
C ALA A 372 6.49 -13.08 27.34
N GLY A 373 7.77 -13.37 27.64
CA GLY A 373 8.24 -13.71 28.98
C GLY A 373 7.85 -15.11 29.48
N ALA A 374 7.00 -15.85 28.75
CA ALA A 374 6.71 -17.24 29.10
C ALA A 374 7.94 -18.11 28.88
N ALA A 375 8.25 -18.96 29.86
CA ALA A 375 9.31 -19.96 29.72
C ALA A 375 8.94 -20.91 28.59
N VAL A 376 9.86 -21.10 27.63
CA VAL A 376 9.77 -22.19 26.67
C VAL A 376 10.40 -23.41 27.34
N ALA A 377 9.72 -24.55 27.32
CA ALA A 377 10.22 -25.78 27.93
C ALA A 377 11.66 -26.06 27.46
N ARG A 378 12.54 -26.53 28.38
CA ARG A 378 13.90 -26.86 27.97
C ARG A 378 13.85 -28.01 26.96
N PRO A 379 14.54 -27.88 25.82
CA PRO A 379 14.57 -28.94 24.83
C PRO A 379 15.22 -30.19 25.43
N VAL A 380 14.71 -31.37 25.04
CA VAL A 380 15.35 -32.65 25.39
C VAL A 380 16.77 -32.64 24.84
N ALA A 381 17.74 -33.02 25.65
CA ALA A 381 19.14 -33.06 25.25
C ALA A 381 19.31 -34.12 24.14
N THR A 382 19.49 -33.66 22.91
CA THR A 382 19.89 -34.49 21.78
C THR A 382 21.42 -34.44 21.64
N ALA A 383 22.01 -35.51 21.12
CA ALA A 383 23.44 -35.50 20.78
C ALA A 383 23.71 -34.39 19.75
N PRO A 384 24.74 -33.54 19.95
CA PRO A 384 25.06 -32.49 18.99
C PRO A 384 25.39 -33.09 17.63
N VAL A 385 24.78 -32.57 16.57
CA VAL A 385 25.11 -32.94 15.19
C VAL A 385 26.02 -31.90 14.55
N ALA A 386 26.70 -32.28 13.46
CA ALA A 386 27.35 -31.31 12.60
C ALA A 386 26.26 -30.56 11.80
N THR A 387 26.07 -29.27 12.11
CA THR A 387 25.09 -28.42 11.41
C THR A 387 25.63 -27.98 10.05
N ALA A 388 24.87 -28.24 9.00
CA ALA A 388 25.10 -27.70 7.67
C ALA A 388 24.43 -26.32 7.53
N PHE A 389 25.17 -25.34 7.00
CA PHE A 389 24.66 -24.00 6.75
C PHE A 389 24.58 -23.76 5.24
N SER A 390 23.47 -23.22 4.77
CA SER A 390 23.30 -22.80 3.38
C SER A 390 22.73 -21.38 3.32
N VAL A 391 23.21 -20.59 2.36
CA VAL A 391 22.67 -19.27 2.04
C VAL A 391 22.18 -19.33 0.60
N VAL A 392 20.88 -19.11 0.39
CA VAL A 392 20.24 -19.29 -0.92
C VAL A 392 19.50 -18.02 -1.33
N ALA A 393 19.65 -17.64 -2.59
CA ALA A 393 18.96 -16.52 -3.21
C ALA A 393 17.53 -16.92 -3.63
N ALA A 394 16.72 -17.35 -2.67
CA ALA A 394 15.36 -17.87 -2.88
C ALA A 394 14.37 -17.30 -1.86
N SER A 395 13.07 -17.40 -2.15
CA SER A 395 12.03 -17.03 -1.19
C SER A 395 11.91 -18.07 -0.08
N THR A 396 11.31 -17.67 1.05
CA THR A 396 10.95 -18.61 2.12
C THR A 396 10.03 -19.73 1.60
N LEU A 397 9.10 -19.42 0.68
CA LEU A 397 8.18 -20.42 0.13
C LEU A 397 8.89 -21.45 -0.74
N VAL A 398 9.87 -21.03 -1.55
CA VAL A 398 10.71 -21.96 -2.33
C VAL A 398 11.49 -22.86 -1.37
N ALA A 399 12.15 -22.28 -0.36
CA ALA A 399 12.89 -23.06 0.62
C ALA A 399 11.99 -24.03 1.42
N CYS A 400 10.76 -23.64 1.75
CA CYS A 400 9.80 -24.54 2.42
C CYS A 400 9.43 -25.75 1.54
N ARG A 401 9.40 -25.60 0.21
CA ARG A 401 9.15 -26.71 -0.71
C ARG A 401 10.34 -27.65 -0.82
N ASP A 402 11.55 -27.10 -0.81
CA ASP A 402 12.79 -27.88 -0.87
C ASP A 402 13.10 -28.60 0.46
N PHE A 403 12.62 -28.05 1.59
CA PHE A 403 12.84 -28.56 2.95
C PHE A 403 11.51 -28.66 3.73
N PRO A 404 10.63 -29.63 3.40
CA PRO A 404 9.26 -29.71 3.92
C PRO A 404 9.17 -29.96 5.45
N ASP A 405 10.19 -30.55 6.06
CA ASP A 405 10.26 -30.80 7.51
C ASP A 405 10.80 -29.61 8.32
N ALA A 406 11.23 -28.54 7.64
CA ALA A 406 11.83 -27.38 8.29
C ALA A 406 10.79 -26.48 8.96
N CYS A 407 11.23 -25.77 10.00
CA CYS A 407 10.48 -24.63 10.55
C CYS A 407 11.00 -23.33 9.95
N ALA A 408 10.12 -22.60 9.26
CA ALA A 408 10.45 -21.34 8.62
C ALA A 408 10.11 -20.13 9.50
N LEU A 409 11.03 -19.19 9.62
CA LEU A 409 10.80 -17.92 10.30
C LEU A 409 9.99 -16.96 9.40
N VAL A 410 8.86 -16.47 9.89
CA VAL A 410 8.07 -15.41 9.24
C VAL A 410 8.43 -14.06 9.86
N PHE A 411 8.76 -13.08 9.01
CA PHE A 411 9.23 -11.76 9.41
C PHE A 411 8.04 -10.85 9.71
N ALA A 412 7.38 -11.12 10.83
CA ALA A 412 6.01 -10.69 11.06
C ALA A 412 5.87 -9.20 11.37
N SER A 413 4.74 -8.65 10.94
CA SER A 413 4.15 -7.45 11.49
C SER A 413 3.72 -7.72 12.93
N ALA A 414 4.11 -6.81 13.83
CA ALA A 414 3.62 -6.81 15.19
C ALA A 414 2.13 -6.44 15.27
N LYS A 415 1.56 -5.81 14.24
CA LYS A 415 0.24 -5.16 14.32
C LYS A 415 -0.85 -5.88 13.55
N HIS A 416 -0.51 -6.48 12.41
CA HIS A 416 -1.48 -6.99 11.45
C HIS A 416 -1.14 -8.42 11.07
N ALA A 417 -2.12 -9.32 11.22
CA ALA A 417 -1.96 -10.74 10.88
C ALA A 417 -1.74 -10.93 9.38
N GLY A 418 -0.51 -11.28 8.96
CA GLY A 418 -0.14 -11.38 7.55
C GLY A 418 0.25 -10.03 6.94
N GLY A 419 0.55 -9.02 7.77
CA GLY A 419 0.96 -7.71 7.31
C GLY A 419 -0.11 -7.03 6.44
N GLY A 420 0.32 -6.44 5.34
CA GLY A 420 -0.56 -5.76 4.38
C GLY A 420 -1.04 -6.64 3.22
N PHE A 421 -1.03 -7.98 3.34
CA PHE A 421 -1.21 -8.87 2.19
C PHE A 421 -2.56 -8.71 1.47
N LEU A 422 -3.64 -8.44 2.21
CA LEU A 422 -4.96 -8.13 1.63
C LEU A 422 -4.99 -6.82 0.84
N LYS A 423 -4.11 -5.88 1.20
CA LYS A 423 -3.92 -4.62 0.48
C LYS A 423 -2.90 -4.75 -0.67
N GLY A 424 -2.41 -5.96 -0.94
CA GLY A 424 -1.45 -6.24 -2.02
C GLY A 424 0.00 -5.86 -1.72
N ALA A 425 0.37 -5.67 -0.45
CA ALA A 425 1.76 -5.33 -0.10
C ALA A 425 2.75 -6.48 -0.43
N GLU A 426 4.02 -6.12 -0.65
CA GLU A 426 5.14 -7.08 -0.78
C GLU A 426 6.12 -6.91 0.36
N ALA A 427 6.10 -7.88 1.26
CA ALA A 427 7.28 -8.30 1.97
C ALA A 427 7.19 -9.80 2.21
N GLN A 428 8.14 -10.34 2.98
CA GLN A 428 8.23 -11.77 3.22
C GLN A 428 6.96 -12.33 3.88
N GLU A 429 6.42 -11.62 4.89
CA GLU A 429 5.19 -12.05 5.56
C GLU A 429 4.00 -12.07 4.59
N GLU A 430 3.83 -11.03 3.77
CA GLU A 430 2.73 -10.95 2.81
C GLU A 430 2.80 -12.03 1.74
N CYS A 431 4.01 -12.35 1.26
CA CYS A 431 4.21 -13.47 0.35
C CYS A 431 3.82 -14.80 1.00
N VAL A 432 4.25 -15.06 2.23
CA VAL A 432 3.87 -16.30 2.95
C VAL A 432 2.36 -16.34 3.23
N ALA A 433 1.75 -15.21 3.62
CA ALA A 433 0.32 -15.12 3.90
C ALA A 433 -0.54 -15.31 2.64
N ARG A 434 -0.13 -14.78 1.48
CA ARG A 434 -0.78 -15.09 0.19
C ARG A 434 -0.52 -16.52 -0.28
N GLY A 435 0.65 -17.07 0.03
CA GLY A 435 1.06 -18.35 -0.51
C GLY A 435 0.63 -19.56 0.31
N SER A 436 -0.07 -19.38 1.44
CA SER A 436 -0.33 -20.47 2.39
C SER A 436 -1.57 -20.25 3.25
N ALA A 437 -1.93 -21.26 4.05
CA ALA A 437 -2.99 -21.15 5.05
C ALA A 437 -2.58 -20.39 6.32
N LEU A 438 -1.39 -19.76 6.36
CA LEU A 438 -0.83 -19.15 7.57
C LEU A 438 -1.78 -18.14 8.20
N HIS A 439 -2.51 -17.36 7.40
CA HIS A 439 -3.44 -16.36 7.92
C HIS A 439 -4.50 -16.94 8.89
N ALA A 440 -4.92 -18.19 8.70
CA ALA A 440 -5.83 -18.87 9.63
C ALA A 440 -5.18 -19.13 10.99
N ALA A 441 -3.89 -19.51 11.01
CA ALA A 441 -3.13 -19.68 12.24
C ALA A 441 -2.91 -18.34 12.97
N LEU A 442 -2.65 -17.26 12.22
CA LEU A 442 -2.43 -15.93 12.78
C LEU A 442 -3.69 -15.33 13.40
N THR A 443 -4.85 -15.57 12.79
CA THR A 443 -6.16 -15.03 13.23
C THR A 443 -6.88 -15.94 14.23
N ALA A 444 -6.32 -17.11 14.55
CA ALA A 444 -6.85 -18.00 15.58
C ALA A 444 -6.98 -17.27 16.93
N SER A 445 -8.05 -17.56 17.68
CA SER A 445 -8.40 -16.84 18.90
C SER A 445 -7.28 -16.87 19.96
N GLN A 446 -6.57 -18.00 20.07
CA GLN A 446 -5.42 -18.15 20.96
C GLN A 446 -4.18 -17.36 20.53
N CYS A 447 -4.08 -17.01 19.25
CA CYS A 447 -2.97 -16.25 18.68
C CYS A 447 -3.21 -14.73 18.72
N ARG A 448 -4.47 -14.30 18.91
CA ARG A 448 -4.88 -12.87 18.90
C ARG A 448 -4.06 -12.00 19.86
N ALA A 449 -3.65 -12.54 21.01
CA ALA A 449 -2.86 -11.82 22.00
C ALA A 449 -1.46 -11.41 21.51
N PHE A 450 -0.96 -12.02 20.43
CA PHE A 450 0.24 -11.54 19.73
C PHE A 450 0.06 -10.09 19.28
N TYR A 451 -1.08 -9.72 18.68
CA TYR A 451 -1.29 -8.40 18.06
C TYR A 451 -1.80 -7.31 19.01
N ILE A 452 -2.35 -7.69 20.17
CA ILE A 452 -3.05 -6.77 21.09
C ILE A 452 -2.12 -5.79 21.83
N ARG A 453 -0.78 -5.98 21.80
CA ARG A 453 0.12 -5.30 22.76
C ARG A 453 1.48 -4.87 22.21
N HIS A 454 1.59 -3.63 21.70
CA HIS A 454 2.86 -3.12 21.14
C HIS A 454 3.21 -1.67 21.48
N LYS A 455 2.97 -1.22 22.72
CA LYS A 455 3.44 0.10 23.20
C LYS A 455 4.92 0.05 23.62
N THR A 456 5.83 -0.28 22.70
CA THR A 456 7.24 -0.53 23.05
C THR A 456 8.25 0.21 22.15
N LYS A 457 7.96 1.45 21.72
CA LYS A 457 8.88 2.28 20.91
C LYS A 457 9.53 1.50 19.76
N GLY A 458 8.76 0.67 19.05
CA GLY A 458 9.27 -0.18 17.96
C GLY A 458 10.02 -1.47 18.37
N LEU A 459 10.31 -1.73 19.65
CA LEU A 459 10.98 -2.97 20.09
C LEU A 459 10.08 -4.21 20.03
N TYR A 460 8.77 -4.01 20.04
CA TYR A 460 7.72 -5.03 20.13
C TYR A 460 7.89 -5.97 21.36
N THR A 461 7.41 -7.20 21.29
CA THR A 461 7.51 -8.19 22.38
C THR A 461 8.15 -9.48 21.87
N ASP A 462 8.58 -10.35 22.78
CA ASP A 462 9.16 -11.66 22.44
C ASP A 462 8.08 -12.75 22.29
N ALA A 463 6.85 -12.36 21.98
CA ALA A 463 5.81 -13.31 21.63
C ALA A 463 6.16 -14.01 20.30
N ILE A 464 5.85 -15.30 20.19
CA ILE A 464 6.03 -16.09 18.96
C ILE A 464 4.76 -16.89 18.73
N ILE A 465 4.19 -16.81 17.53
CA ILE A 465 3.18 -17.78 17.09
C ILE A 465 3.91 -18.94 16.42
N TYR A 466 3.66 -20.15 16.86
CA TYR A 466 4.09 -21.37 16.18
C TYR A 466 2.89 -21.95 15.42
N ALA A 467 3.04 -22.15 14.12
CA ALA A 467 2.00 -22.66 13.23
C ALA A 467 2.53 -23.92 12.51
N PRO A 468 2.23 -25.14 13.00
CA PRO A 468 2.72 -26.38 12.39
C PRO A 468 1.93 -26.76 11.14
N ASP A 469 2.60 -27.47 10.23
CA ASP A 469 2.01 -28.18 9.09
C ASP A 469 1.10 -27.31 8.19
N VAL A 470 1.42 -26.03 8.00
CA VAL A 470 0.58 -25.10 7.25
C VAL A 470 0.64 -25.42 5.75
N PRO A 471 -0.51 -25.68 5.07
CA PRO A 471 -0.55 -25.88 3.63
C PRO A 471 -0.06 -24.68 2.83
N LEU A 472 0.75 -24.95 1.80
CA LEU A 472 1.25 -23.98 0.83
C LEU A 472 0.41 -24.09 -0.44
N PHE A 473 -0.29 -23.02 -0.79
CA PHE A 473 -1.17 -22.96 -1.95
C PHE A 473 -0.48 -22.46 -3.20
N ARG A 474 0.56 -21.62 -3.07
CA ARG A 474 1.16 -20.93 -4.21
C ARG A 474 2.68 -20.99 -4.25
N ASP A 475 3.21 -20.88 -5.46
CA ASP A 475 4.64 -20.69 -5.72
C ASP A 475 5.06 -19.21 -5.61
N GLU A 476 6.33 -18.92 -5.89
CA GLU A 476 6.92 -17.59 -5.84
C GLU A 476 6.43 -16.62 -6.93
N ARG A 477 5.67 -17.12 -7.90
CA ARG A 477 4.98 -16.36 -8.97
C ARG A 477 3.49 -16.19 -8.68
N ASP A 478 3.05 -16.55 -7.47
CA ASP A 478 1.63 -16.55 -7.04
C ASP A 478 0.73 -17.53 -7.82
N GLU A 479 1.31 -18.49 -8.54
CA GLU A 479 0.56 -19.56 -9.21
C GLU A 479 0.14 -20.63 -8.22
N LEU A 480 -1.07 -21.19 -8.37
CA LEU A 480 -1.54 -22.28 -7.52
C LEU A 480 -0.71 -23.54 -7.74
N LEU A 481 -0.32 -24.17 -6.63
CA LEU A 481 0.29 -25.49 -6.62
C LEU A 481 -0.78 -26.57 -6.82
N GLU A 482 -0.38 -27.73 -7.33
CA GLU A 482 -1.27 -28.88 -7.45
C GLU A 482 -1.53 -29.54 -6.08
N GLU A 483 -2.72 -30.11 -5.91
CA GLU A 483 -3.05 -30.91 -4.73
C GLU A 483 -2.42 -32.32 -4.80
N PRO A 484 -2.02 -32.92 -3.64
CA PRO A 484 -2.11 -32.36 -2.30
C PRO A 484 -1.05 -31.27 -2.05
N PHE A 485 -1.48 -30.16 -1.45
CA PHE A 485 -0.61 -29.03 -1.17
C PHE A 485 0.59 -29.42 -0.27
N PRO A 486 1.83 -28.99 -0.62
CA PRO A 486 2.97 -29.08 0.28
C PRO A 486 2.68 -28.38 1.63
N ARG A 487 3.38 -28.77 2.69
CA ARG A 487 3.20 -28.19 4.02
C ARG A 487 4.54 -27.70 4.58
N CYS A 488 4.49 -26.64 5.37
CA CYS A 488 5.64 -26.10 6.09
C CYS A 488 5.20 -25.64 7.48
N SER A 489 6.08 -25.77 8.48
CA SER A 489 5.82 -25.21 9.81
C SER A 489 6.43 -23.82 9.92
N PHE A 490 5.76 -22.90 10.63
CA PHE A 490 6.20 -21.52 10.74
C PHE A 490 6.39 -21.08 12.20
N ALA A 491 7.49 -20.37 12.45
CA ALA A 491 7.68 -19.55 13.65
C ALA A 491 7.50 -18.07 13.25
N VAL A 492 6.48 -17.43 13.80
CA VAL A 492 6.08 -16.07 13.45
C VAL A 492 6.49 -15.13 14.57
N ALA A 493 7.42 -14.23 14.27
CA ALA A 493 7.97 -13.29 15.25
C ALA A 493 8.18 -11.93 14.59
N ALA A 494 7.94 -10.84 15.34
CA ALA A 494 8.23 -9.50 14.86
C ALA A 494 9.66 -9.08 15.25
N ALA A 495 10.52 -8.74 14.29
CA ALA A 495 11.82 -8.13 14.60
C ALA A 495 11.60 -6.74 15.21
N PRO A 496 12.50 -6.21 16.06
CA PRO A 496 12.41 -4.82 16.46
C PRO A 496 12.43 -3.91 15.21
N ASN A 497 11.51 -2.97 15.14
CA ASN A 497 11.52 -1.92 14.13
C ASN A 497 12.58 -0.88 14.52
N ALA A 498 13.82 -1.13 14.12
CA ALA A 498 14.97 -0.31 14.46
C ALA A 498 14.86 1.12 13.94
N GLY A 499 14.17 1.34 12.80
CA GLY A 499 13.87 2.68 12.30
C GLY A 499 12.99 3.49 13.27
N VAL A 500 11.89 2.90 13.72
CA VAL A 500 11.00 3.50 14.72
C VAL A 500 11.70 3.65 16.07
N ALA A 501 12.39 2.62 16.53
CA ALA A 501 13.05 2.62 17.83
C ALA A 501 14.11 3.72 17.95
N ARG A 502 14.97 3.89 16.93
CA ARG A 502 15.97 4.97 16.92
C ARG A 502 15.32 6.35 16.93
N ARG A 503 14.26 6.55 16.14
CA ARG A 503 13.51 7.81 16.10
C ARG A 503 12.88 8.14 17.47
N ASP A 504 12.40 7.12 18.18
CA ASP A 504 11.79 7.25 19.50
C ASP A 504 12.82 7.25 20.66
N GLY A 505 14.11 7.36 20.34
CA GLY A 505 15.23 7.54 21.27
C GLY A 505 15.75 6.26 21.94
N VAL A 506 15.46 5.08 21.38
CA VAL A 506 15.99 3.80 21.87
C VAL A 506 17.44 3.63 21.42
N ALA A 507 18.31 3.22 22.34
CA ALA A 507 19.73 3.02 22.05
C ALA A 507 19.95 1.79 21.15
N ASP A 508 20.91 1.88 20.22
CA ASP A 508 21.27 0.78 19.32
C ASP A 508 21.68 -0.51 20.07
N ALA A 509 22.28 -0.38 21.26
CA ALA A 509 22.62 -1.52 22.10
C ALA A 509 21.37 -2.29 22.55
N GLU A 510 20.32 -1.59 22.97
CA GLU A 510 19.05 -2.18 23.41
C GLU A 510 18.33 -2.87 22.24
N ILE A 511 18.30 -2.25 21.06
CA ILE A 511 17.75 -2.87 19.84
C ILE A 511 18.47 -4.18 19.52
N LYS A 512 19.82 -4.18 19.60
CA LYS A 512 20.66 -5.37 19.36
C LYS A 512 20.41 -6.46 20.39
N GLU A 513 20.25 -6.12 21.66
CA GLU A 513 19.94 -7.07 22.73
C GLU A 513 18.58 -7.74 22.52
N VAL A 514 17.54 -6.94 22.24
CA VAL A 514 16.19 -7.44 21.94
C VAL A 514 16.20 -8.35 20.71
N LEU A 515 16.91 -7.96 19.65
CA LEU A 515 17.04 -8.77 18.45
C LEU A 515 17.69 -10.14 18.74
N ARG A 516 18.80 -10.15 19.50
CA ARG A 516 19.50 -11.40 19.89
C ARG A 516 18.62 -12.32 20.73
N ALA A 517 17.96 -11.76 21.74
CA ALA A 517 17.06 -12.53 22.62
C ALA A 517 15.92 -13.17 21.82
N ARG A 518 15.33 -12.41 20.89
CA ARG A 518 14.23 -12.88 20.05
C ARG A 518 14.66 -13.94 19.03
N ILE A 519 15.83 -13.76 18.41
CA ILE A 519 16.43 -14.77 17.53
C ILE A 519 16.66 -16.08 18.28
N SER A 520 17.26 -16.03 19.48
CA SER A 520 17.45 -17.25 20.26
C SER A 520 16.11 -17.91 20.59
N ARG A 521 15.10 -17.11 20.99
CA ARG A 521 13.76 -17.63 21.31
C ARG A 521 13.09 -18.31 20.12
N VAL A 522 13.21 -17.78 18.90
CA VAL A 522 12.73 -18.42 17.66
C VAL A 522 13.34 -19.80 17.48
N LEU A 523 14.67 -19.91 17.62
CA LEU A 523 15.38 -21.18 17.50
C LEU A 523 14.95 -22.16 18.61
N THR A 524 14.77 -21.68 19.85
CA THR A 524 14.26 -22.49 20.96
C THR A 524 12.87 -23.05 20.67
N VAL A 525 11.95 -22.24 20.12
CA VAL A 525 10.60 -22.70 19.75
C VAL A 525 10.67 -23.79 18.68
N ALA A 526 11.45 -23.59 17.62
CA ALA A 526 11.62 -24.60 16.56
C ALA A 526 12.16 -25.92 17.11
N ARG A 527 13.21 -25.84 17.95
CA ARG A 527 13.83 -27.01 18.58
C ARG A 527 12.89 -27.76 19.53
N VAL A 528 12.13 -27.03 20.36
CA VAL A 528 11.18 -27.63 21.31
C VAL A 528 10.00 -28.29 20.59
N ARG A 529 9.67 -27.83 19.39
CA ARG A 529 8.69 -28.46 18.50
C ARG A 529 9.27 -29.60 17.65
N GLY A 530 10.53 -29.95 17.87
CA GLY A 530 11.17 -31.13 17.28
C GLY A 530 11.75 -30.92 15.89
N HIS A 531 11.76 -29.69 15.37
CA HIS A 531 12.38 -29.41 14.08
C HIS A 531 13.90 -29.56 14.17
N ARG A 532 14.44 -30.31 13.21
CA ARG A 532 15.88 -30.46 13.02
C ARG A 532 16.40 -29.58 11.89
N ASP A 533 15.52 -28.99 11.11
CA ASP A 533 15.87 -28.07 10.02
C ASP A 533 15.13 -26.75 10.22
N VAL A 534 15.80 -25.63 9.92
CA VAL A 534 15.20 -24.30 10.02
C VAL A 534 15.48 -23.47 8.78
N ILE A 535 14.46 -22.73 8.33
CA ILE A 535 14.57 -21.75 7.26
C ILE A 535 14.51 -20.36 7.90
N LEU A 536 15.61 -19.63 7.79
CA LEU A 536 15.83 -18.31 8.34
C LEU A 536 16.08 -17.31 7.20
N GLY A 537 16.47 -16.08 7.53
CA GLY A 537 16.89 -15.09 6.54
C GLY A 537 17.12 -13.73 7.15
N ALA A 538 17.02 -12.68 6.33
CA ALA A 538 17.30 -11.30 6.69
C ALA A 538 16.21 -10.66 7.60
N PHE A 539 16.02 -11.23 8.79
CA PHE A 539 14.97 -10.89 9.74
C PHE A 539 14.99 -9.40 10.12
N GLY A 540 13.95 -8.66 9.72
CA GLY A 540 13.82 -7.23 10.00
C GLY A 540 14.77 -6.31 9.22
N CYS A 541 15.49 -6.80 8.20
CA CYS A 541 16.47 -6.03 7.42
C CYS A 541 15.84 -5.19 6.29
N GLY A 542 14.53 -5.29 6.07
CA GLY A 542 13.77 -4.51 5.09
C GLY A 542 13.21 -3.23 5.72
N VAL A 543 11.87 -3.11 5.71
CA VAL A 543 11.11 -1.96 6.25
C VAL A 543 11.51 -1.60 7.69
N PHE A 544 11.91 -2.58 8.50
CA PHE A 544 12.28 -2.39 9.91
C PHE A 544 13.72 -1.88 10.12
N ARG A 545 14.52 -1.78 9.05
CA ARG A 545 15.85 -1.14 9.04
C ARG A 545 16.85 -1.70 10.06
N ASN A 546 16.79 -3.01 10.34
CA ASN A 546 17.89 -3.69 11.04
C ASN A 546 19.07 -3.84 10.09
N ASP A 547 20.28 -3.76 10.64
CA ASP A 547 21.51 -3.99 9.89
C ASP A 547 21.68 -5.50 9.61
N PRO A 548 21.81 -5.93 8.34
CA PRO A 548 21.94 -7.34 8.00
C PRO A 548 23.20 -8.00 8.58
N GLU A 549 24.30 -7.27 8.79
CA GLU A 549 25.50 -7.82 9.44
C GLU A 549 25.24 -8.14 10.90
N VAL A 550 24.51 -7.27 11.59
CA VAL A 550 24.10 -7.45 12.99
C VAL A 550 23.14 -8.63 13.13
N VAL A 551 22.20 -8.79 12.19
CA VAL A 551 21.23 -9.89 12.21
C VAL A 551 21.92 -11.23 11.90
N ALA A 552 22.79 -11.27 10.88
CA ALA A 552 23.60 -12.46 10.58
C ALA A 552 24.50 -12.84 11.76
N ALA A 553 25.11 -11.85 12.43
CA ALA A 553 25.89 -12.07 13.64
C ALA A 553 25.07 -12.68 14.77
N ALA A 554 23.87 -12.15 15.03
CA ALA A 554 23.01 -12.66 16.08
C ALA A 554 22.57 -14.11 15.85
N PHE A 555 22.27 -14.50 14.61
CA PHE A 555 22.03 -15.90 14.28
C PHE A 555 23.27 -16.78 14.50
N ALA A 556 24.44 -16.34 14.04
CA ALA A 556 25.68 -17.10 14.18
C ALA A 556 26.04 -17.32 15.65
N ASP A 557 25.93 -16.28 16.48
CA ASP A 557 26.22 -16.35 17.90
C ASP A 557 25.26 -17.34 18.61
N ALA A 558 23.96 -17.28 18.29
CA ALA A 558 22.97 -18.20 18.85
C ALA A 558 23.21 -19.67 18.43
N LEU A 559 23.56 -19.90 17.17
CA LEU A 559 23.83 -21.22 16.59
C LEU A 559 25.21 -21.78 17.00
N ALA A 560 26.16 -20.93 17.41
CA ALA A 560 27.45 -21.35 17.95
C ALA A 560 27.40 -21.63 19.47
N ALA A 561 26.43 -21.06 20.18
CA ALA A 561 26.27 -21.18 21.63
C ALA A 561 25.07 -22.06 22.02
N GLU A 562 23.93 -21.46 22.37
CA GLU A 562 22.76 -22.14 22.95
C GLU A 562 22.20 -23.25 22.03
N HIS A 563 22.30 -23.05 20.72
CA HIS A 563 21.75 -23.95 19.70
C HIS A 563 22.82 -24.73 18.93
N ARG A 564 24.04 -24.83 19.48
CA ARG A 564 25.14 -25.56 18.84
C ARG A 564 24.78 -27.02 18.59
N GLY A 565 24.79 -27.41 17.31
CA GLY A 565 24.47 -28.77 16.88
C GLY A 565 23.02 -29.19 17.12
N ALA A 566 22.12 -28.22 17.34
CA ALA A 566 20.70 -28.49 17.54
C ALA A 566 19.96 -28.80 16.23
N PHE A 567 20.47 -28.29 15.11
CA PHE A 567 19.88 -28.42 13.77
C PHE A 567 20.82 -29.18 12.84
N HIS A 568 20.25 -30.02 11.99
CA HIS A 568 20.92 -30.69 10.87
C HIS A 568 21.21 -29.66 9.77
N ASN A 569 20.18 -28.94 9.30
CA ASN A 569 20.32 -27.90 8.28
C ASN A 569 19.80 -26.54 8.79
N VAL A 570 20.57 -25.49 8.53
CA VAL A 570 20.16 -24.09 8.71
C VAL A 570 20.24 -23.41 7.35
N ILE A 571 19.08 -23.07 6.80
CA ILE A 571 18.93 -22.47 5.47
C ILE A 571 18.59 -21.00 5.61
N PHE A 572 19.45 -20.10 5.14
CA PHE A 572 19.15 -18.68 5.05
C PHE A 572 18.60 -18.35 3.65
N ALA A 573 17.27 -18.30 3.53
CA ALA A 573 16.57 -17.97 2.29
C ALA A 573 16.36 -16.45 2.18
N ILE A 574 17.05 -15.82 1.22
CA ILE A 574 17.07 -14.35 1.07
C ILE A 574 16.75 -14.00 -0.39
N LYS A 575 15.44 -13.80 -0.68
CA LYS A 575 14.95 -13.28 -1.98
C LYS A 575 15.25 -11.79 -2.11
N GLY A 576 15.62 -11.40 -3.34
CA GLY A 576 15.91 -10.04 -3.82
C GLY A 576 15.57 -8.88 -2.87
N GLY A 577 16.62 -8.15 -2.48
CA GLY A 577 16.60 -6.90 -1.73
C GLY A 577 17.87 -6.09 -2.06
N PRO A 578 18.25 -5.05 -1.29
CA PRO A 578 19.54 -4.40 -1.48
C PRO A 578 20.67 -5.44 -1.48
N PRO A 579 21.68 -5.36 -2.38
CA PRO A 579 22.75 -6.35 -2.50
C PRO A 579 23.44 -6.72 -1.17
N ALA A 580 23.39 -5.82 -0.19
CA ALA A 580 23.94 -5.96 1.13
C ALA A 580 23.34 -7.11 1.97
N ASN A 581 22.04 -7.46 1.82
CA ASN A 581 21.44 -8.49 2.67
C ASN A 581 22.00 -9.88 2.38
N LEU A 582 21.99 -10.29 1.11
CA LEU A 582 22.54 -11.58 0.71
C LEU A 582 24.05 -11.62 1.00
N ALA A 583 24.79 -10.56 0.65
CA ALA A 583 26.22 -10.48 0.87
C ALA A 583 26.62 -10.60 2.36
N ALA A 584 25.89 -9.98 3.28
CA ALA A 584 26.17 -10.07 4.71
C ALA A 584 26.03 -11.49 5.26
N PHE A 585 25.00 -12.23 4.82
CA PHE A 585 24.79 -13.61 5.23
C PHE A 585 25.78 -14.56 4.54
N GLU A 586 26.08 -14.35 3.26
CA GLU A 586 27.13 -15.09 2.56
C GLU A 586 28.49 -14.90 3.24
N ALA A 587 28.88 -13.67 3.56
CA ALA A 587 30.14 -13.38 4.24
C ALA A 587 30.26 -14.07 5.61
N ARG A 588 29.13 -14.29 6.30
CA ARG A 588 29.11 -14.91 7.63
C ARG A 588 28.99 -16.44 7.62
N PHE A 589 28.25 -17.01 6.66
CA PHE A 589 27.85 -18.42 6.69
C PHE A 589 28.29 -19.23 5.46
N ARG A 590 28.84 -18.59 4.42
CA ARG A 590 29.41 -19.34 3.30
C ARG A 590 30.67 -20.04 3.78
N THR A 591 30.68 -21.36 3.66
CA THR A 591 31.83 -22.23 3.89
C THR A 591 32.68 -22.33 2.65
#